data_AF-A0AAV2YXD3-F1
#
_entry.id   AF-A0AAV2YXD3-F1
#
_cell.length_a   1.000
_cell.length_b   1.000
_cell.length_c   1.000
_cell.angle_alpha   90.00
_cell.angle_beta   90.00
_cell.angle_gamma   90.00
#
_symmetry.space_group_name_H-M   'P 1'
#
loop_
_entity.id
_entity.type
_entity.pdbx_description
1 polymer ?
#
loop_
_entity_poly.entity_id
_entity_poly.type
_entity_poly.pdbx_seq_one_letter_code
_entity_poly.pdbx_strand_id
1 'polypeptide(L)'
;MQVVDPQTASDTLFLALFPAYFSSWREFHSQLEQFSEKTWQLFSLRTCKTVAARNHQIETRVGPKPSKSRPLPTEWIHYSKTLLCTHGMPYKPRGSGVRHHNVVRNVGCLARINA
;
A
#
# COMPACT_ATOMS: atom_id res chain seq x y z
N MET A 1 -28.27 1.79 24.62
CA MET A 1 -27.35 2.84 24.13
C MET A 1 -25.94 2.33 24.33
N GLN A 2 -25.23 1.99 23.25
CA GLN A 2 -23.80 1.67 23.36
C GLN A 2 -23.05 3.00 23.42
N VAL A 3 -22.35 3.21 24.53
CA VAL A 3 -21.45 4.35 24.73
C VAL A 3 -20.26 4.10 23.80
N VAL A 4 -20.19 4.84 22.70
CA VAL A 4 -19.03 4.83 21.82
C VAL A 4 -17.96 5.66 22.52
N ASP A 5 -16.82 5.03 22.82
CA ASP A 5 -15.68 5.67 23.47
C ASP A 5 -15.21 6.87 22.61
N PRO A 6 -15.05 8.09 23.16
CA PRO A 6 -14.68 9.27 22.37
C PRO A 6 -13.38 9.09 21.57
N GLN A 7 -12.49 8.19 21.99
CA GLN A 7 -11.28 7.82 21.25
C GLN A 7 -11.61 7.08 19.94
N THR A 8 -12.57 6.13 19.96
CA THR A 8 -12.98 5.37 18.76
C THR A 8 -13.76 6.22 17.76
N ALA A 9 -14.49 7.24 18.23
CA ALA A 9 -15.15 8.21 17.36
C ALA A 9 -14.13 9.07 16.57
N SER A 10 -13.00 9.42 17.19
CA SER A 10 -11.92 10.17 16.51
C SER A 10 -11.14 9.31 15.51
N ASP A 11 -10.88 8.04 15.84
CA ASP A 11 -10.15 7.10 14.97
C ASP A 11 -10.96 6.73 13.71
N THR A 12 -12.27 6.60 13.86
CA THR A 12 -13.19 6.37 12.72
C THR A 12 -13.33 7.59 11.83
N LEU A 13 -13.34 8.80 12.41
CA LEU A 13 -13.26 10.06 11.65
C LEU A 13 -11.95 10.18 10.89
N PHE A 14 -10.84 9.74 11.48
CA PHE A 14 -9.51 9.84 10.88
C PHE A 14 -9.33 8.92 9.67
N LEU A 15 -9.83 7.69 9.73
CA LEU A 15 -9.87 6.81 8.55
C LEU A 15 -10.86 7.31 7.49
N ALA A 16 -11.94 7.98 7.89
CA ALA A 16 -12.85 8.65 6.95
C ALA A 16 -12.19 9.83 6.21
N LEU A 17 -11.07 10.37 6.72
CA LEU A 17 -10.30 11.42 6.04
C LEU A 17 -9.40 10.89 4.92
N PHE A 18 -9.17 9.58 4.81
CA PHE A 18 -8.41 9.02 3.69
C PHE A 18 -9.37 8.67 2.53
N PRO A 19 -9.35 9.40 1.40
CA PRO A 19 -10.27 9.16 0.31
C PRO A 19 -10.20 7.73 -0.23
N ALA A 20 -11.34 7.17 -0.63
CA ALA A 20 -11.39 5.86 -1.27
C ALA A 20 -10.86 5.88 -2.72
N TYR A 21 -10.80 7.06 -3.34
CA TYR A 21 -10.41 7.25 -4.74
C TYR A 21 -9.50 8.47 -4.88
N PHE A 22 -8.55 8.39 -5.80
CA PHE A 22 -7.60 9.46 -6.11
C PHE A 22 -7.53 9.65 -7.61
N SER A 23 -7.34 10.90 -8.05
CA SER A 23 -7.20 11.21 -9.48
C SER A 23 -5.83 10.79 -10.04
N SER A 24 -4.83 10.65 -9.16
CA SER A 24 -3.47 10.25 -9.55
C SER A 24 -2.70 9.61 -8.41
N TRP A 25 -1.66 8.85 -8.76
CA TRP A 25 -0.69 8.33 -7.79
C TRP A 25 -0.02 9.43 -6.96
N ARG A 26 0.20 10.61 -7.54
CA ARG A 26 0.80 11.76 -6.84
C ARG A 26 -0.09 12.25 -5.71
N GLU A 27 -1.39 12.38 -5.97
CA GLU A 27 -2.38 12.79 -4.96
C GLU A 27 -2.50 11.75 -3.84
N PHE A 28 -2.57 10.47 -4.20
CA PHE A 28 -2.53 9.36 -3.24
C PHE A 28 -1.30 9.44 -2.33
N HIS A 29 -0.11 9.64 -2.90
CA HIS A 29 1.13 9.71 -2.12
C HIS A 29 1.17 10.95 -1.21
N SER A 30 0.67 12.10 -1.66
CA SER A 30 0.58 13.31 -0.83
C SER A 30 -0.35 13.13 0.37
N GLN A 31 -1.49 12.47 0.19
CA GLN A 31 -2.40 12.16 1.29
C GLN A 31 -1.82 11.08 2.21
N LEU A 32 -1.12 10.08 1.67
CA LEU A 32 -0.43 9.06 2.46
C LEU A 32 0.68 9.67 3.32
N GLU A 33 1.39 10.68 2.84
CA GLU A 33 2.40 11.40 3.61
C GLU A 33 1.77 12.13 4.81
N GLN A 34 0.70 12.90 4.60
CA GLN A 34 -0.03 13.55 5.69
C GLN A 34 -0.61 12.54 6.70
N PHE A 35 -1.13 11.41 6.20
CA PHE A 35 -1.58 10.31 7.06
C PHE A 35 -0.42 9.75 7.90
N SER A 36 0.74 9.55 7.29
CA SER A 36 1.93 8.99 7.94
C SER A 36 2.47 9.93 9.02
N GLU A 37 2.47 11.24 8.78
CA GLU A 37 2.89 12.26 9.76
C GLU A 37 1.99 12.27 10.99
N LYS A 38 0.67 12.18 10.80
CA LYS A 38 -0.30 12.21 11.90
C LYS A 38 -0.36 10.92 12.71
N THR A 39 -0.10 9.77 12.07
CA THR A 39 -0.15 8.45 12.73
C THR A 39 1.22 7.94 13.17
N TRP A 40 2.29 8.62 12.78
CA TRP A 40 3.68 8.15 12.88
C TRP A 40 3.90 6.77 12.23
N GLN A 41 3.05 6.37 11.27
CA GLN A 41 3.18 5.13 10.53
C GLN A 41 3.75 5.42 9.15
N LEU A 42 5.00 5.03 8.91
CA LEU A 42 5.63 5.19 7.59
C LEU A 42 5.33 3.97 6.71
N PHE A 43 4.85 4.20 5.48
CA PHE A 43 4.59 3.14 4.50
C PHE A 43 5.63 3.14 3.38
N SER A 44 6.16 1.97 3.07
CA SER A 44 7.14 1.75 2.00
C SER A 44 6.57 0.87 0.90
N LEU A 45 6.97 1.13 -0.35
CA LEU A 45 6.54 0.32 -1.49
C LEU A 45 7.10 -1.10 -1.37
N ARG A 46 6.21 -2.10 -1.36
CA ARG A 46 6.59 -3.51 -1.35
C ARG A 46 6.59 -4.12 -2.75
N THR A 47 5.51 -3.91 -3.48
CA THR A 47 5.34 -4.41 -4.85
C THR A 47 4.55 -3.40 -5.65
N CYS A 48 4.89 -3.27 -6.93
CA CYS A 48 4.12 -2.50 -7.89
C CYS A 48 3.89 -3.35 -9.13
N LYS A 49 2.72 -3.19 -9.75
CA LYS A 49 2.39 -3.81 -11.02
C LYS A 49 2.23 -2.73 -12.07
N THR A 50 2.99 -2.82 -13.15
CA THR A 50 2.86 -1.88 -14.27
C THR A 50 1.61 -2.18 -15.10
N VAL A 51 1.09 -1.15 -15.76
CA VAL A 51 0.01 -1.32 -16.74
C VAL A 51 0.44 -2.25 -17.86
N ALA A 52 1.67 -2.10 -18.37
CA ALA A 52 2.22 -2.98 -19.39
C ALA A 52 2.18 -4.46 -18.97
N ALA A 53 2.63 -4.79 -17.75
CA ALA A 53 2.56 -6.15 -17.22
C ALA A 53 1.11 -6.65 -17.05
N ARG A 54 0.18 -5.75 -16.67
CA ARG A 54 -1.24 -6.09 -16.57
C ARG A 54 -1.86 -6.36 -17.93
N ASN A 55 -1.58 -5.53 -18.93
CA ASN A 55 -2.08 -5.65 -20.31
C ASN A 55 -1.54 -6.91 -20.98
N HIS A 56 -0.24 -7.18 -20.85
CA HIS A 56 0.34 -8.44 -21.30
C HIS A 56 -0.40 -9.64 -20.69
N GLN A 57 -0.76 -9.59 -19.40
CA GLN A 57 -1.57 -10.64 -18.76
C GLN A 57 -3.02 -10.71 -19.28
N ILE A 58 -3.61 -9.60 -19.76
CA ILE A 58 -4.93 -9.61 -20.41
C ILE A 58 -4.83 -10.36 -21.75
N GLU A 59 -3.80 -10.06 -22.53
CA GLU A 59 -3.58 -10.59 -23.88
C GLU A 59 -3.18 -12.07 -23.85
N THR A 60 -2.25 -12.44 -22.97
CA THR A 60 -1.68 -13.80 -22.88
C THR A 60 -2.52 -14.77 -22.05
N ARG A 61 -3.70 -14.36 -21.56
CA ARG A 61 -4.60 -15.28 -20.85
C ARG A 61 -5.13 -16.33 -21.84
N VAL A 62 -4.42 -17.45 -21.92
CA VAL A 62 -4.86 -18.66 -22.62
C VAL A 62 -5.84 -19.39 -21.71
N GLY A 63 -7.12 -19.26 -22.02
CA GLY A 63 -8.20 -20.01 -21.39
C GLY A 63 -9.32 -20.24 -22.40
N PRO A 64 -10.29 -21.12 -22.12
CA PRO A 64 -11.38 -21.44 -23.07
C PRO A 64 -12.29 -20.25 -23.37
N LYS A 65 -12.15 -19.14 -22.65
CA LYS A 65 -12.90 -17.90 -22.88
C LYS A 65 -11.92 -16.74 -22.99
N PRO A 66 -12.08 -15.85 -24.00
CA PRO A 66 -11.28 -14.65 -24.10
C PRO A 66 -11.44 -13.79 -22.84
N SER A 67 -10.36 -13.11 -22.46
CA SER A 67 -10.41 -12.15 -21.35
C SER A 67 -11.44 -11.06 -21.65
N LYS A 68 -12.45 -10.91 -20.79
CA LYS A 68 -13.44 -9.82 -20.88
C LYS A 68 -12.86 -8.45 -20.50
N SER A 69 -11.63 -8.41 -19.99
CA SER A 69 -10.99 -7.16 -19.56
C SER A 69 -10.43 -6.41 -20.77
N ARG A 70 -10.79 -5.13 -20.89
CA ARG A 70 -10.15 -4.22 -21.85
C ARG A 70 -8.72 -3.88 -21.40
N PRO A 71 -7.75 -3.73 -22.32
CA PRO A 71 -6.45 -3.15 -22.01
C PRO A 71 -6.59 -1.80 -21.30
N LEU A 72 -5.74 -1.58 -20.31
CA LEU A 72 -5.69 -0.33 -19.56
C LEU A 72 -4.83 0.70 -20.32
N PRO A 73 -5.08 2.01 -20.11
CA PRO A 73 -4.30 3.05 -20.75
C PRO A 73 -2.85 3.07 -20.25
N THR A 74 -1.88 3.06 -21.18
CA THR A 74 -0.45 2.93 -20.87
C THR A 74 0.09 4.14 -20.09
N GLU A 75 -0.52 5.31 -20.26
CA GLU A 75 -0.17 6.56 -19.58
C GLU A 75 -0.30 6.50 -18.05
N TRP A 76 -1.06 5.54 -17.51
CA TRP A 76 -1.18 5.38 -16.06
C TRP A 76 0.09 4.80 -15.41
N ILE A 77 0.98 4.17 -16.21
CA ILE A 77 2.27 3.56 -15.85
C ILE A 77 2.13 2.37 -14.88
N HIS A 78 1.52 2.60 -13.70
CA HIS A 78 1.30 1.63 -12.64
C HIS A 78 -0.20 1.32 -12.50
N TYR A 79 -0.54 0.04 -12.56
CA TYR A 79 -1.88 -0.49 -12.31
C TYR A 79 -2.19 -0.58 -10.81
N SER A 80 -1.22 -1.04 -10.01
CA SER A 80 -1.42 -1.21 -8.56
C SER A 80 -0.11 -1.11 -7.79
N LYS A 81 -0.20 -0.74 -6.51
CA LYS A 81 0.89 -0.69 -5.54
C LYS A 81 0.45 -1.32 -4.22
N THR A 82 1.28 -2.19 -3.69
CA THR A 82 1.15 -2.67 -2.30
C THR A 82 2.19 -1.97 -1.46
N LEU A 83 1.75 -1.26 -0.43
CA LEU A 83 2.62 -0.63 0.56
C LEU A 83 2.49 -1.34 1.90
N LEU A 84 3.60 -1.46 2.62
CA LEU A 84 3.61 -1.97 3.99
C LEU A 84 4.19 -0.93 4.93
N CYS A 85 3.63 -0.90 6.14
CA CYS A 85 4.21 -0.13 7.23
C CYS A 85 5.64 -0.63 7.51
N THR A 86 6.58 0.28 7.70
CA THR A 86 8.00 -0.02 8.02
C THR A 86 8.12 -0.88 9.27
N HIS A 87 7.22 -0.66 10.23
CA HIS A 87 7.08 -1.45 11.46
C HIS A 87 6.60 -2.89 11.23
N GLY A 88 6.06 -3.21 10.06
CA GLY A 88 5.60 -4.54 9.65
C GLY A 88 6.51 -5.23 8.65
N MET A 89 7.58 -4.56 8.20
CA MET A 89 8.44 -5.07 7.15
C MET A 89 9.41 -6.12 7.72
N PRO A 90 9.43 -7.35 7.18
CA PRO A 90 10.36 -8.36 7.62
C PRO A 90 11.79 -7.92 7.28
N TYR A 91 12.63 -7.80 8.31
CA TYR A 91 14.04 -7.53 8.16
C TYR A 91 14.76 -8.79 7.67
N LYS A 92 15.35 -8.72 6.47
CA LYS A 92 16.29 -9.74 5.99
C LYS A 92 17.71 -9.21 6.16
N PRO A 93 18.50 -9.70 7.13
CA PRO A 93 19.88 -9.27 7.29
C PRO A 93 20.68 -9.61 6.01
N ARG A 94 21.46 -8.65 5.53
CA ARG A 94 22.36 -8.84 4.36
C ARG A 94 23.84 -8.89 4.73
N GLY A 95 24.17 -8.71 6.01
CA GLY A 95 25.55 -8.72 6.51
C GLY A 95 25.91 -10.02 7.20
N SER A 96 27.20 -10.21 7.46
CA SER A 96 27.77 -11.36 8.19
C SER A 96 27.44 -11.39 9.70
N GLY A 97 26.69 -10.41 10.22
CA GLY A 97 26.30 -10.36 11.64
C GLY A 97 27.36 -9.80 12.60
N VAL A 98 28.49 -9.31 12.08
CA VAL A 98 29.63 -8.85 12.90
C VAL A 98 29.34 -7.53 13.66
N ARG A 99 28.42 -6.69 13.17
CA ARG A 99 28.04 -5.43 13.82
C ARG A 99 26.66 -5.56 14.47
N HIS A 100 26.56 -5.27 15.77
CA HIS A 100 25.28 -5.07 16.44
C HIS A 100 24.70 -3.71 16.03
N HIS A 101 23.59 -3.73 15.29
CA HIS A 101 22.81 -2.53 15.02
C HIS A 101 21.52 -2.58 15.83
N ASN A 102 21.20 -1.51 16.57
CA ASN A 102 19.89 -1.30 17.18
C ASN A 102 18.90 -0.91 16.08
N VAL A 103 18.56 -1.85 15.19
CA VAL A 103 17.57 -1.60 14.12
C VAL A 103 16.20 -1.48 14.79
N VAL A 104 15.43 -0.45 14.41
CA VAL A 104 13.99 -0.35 14.69
C VAL A 104 13.36 -1.67 14.25
N ARG A 105 12.92 -2.46 15.22
CA ARG A 105 12.47 -3.84 14.98
C ARG A 105 11.17 -3.83 14.19
N ASN A 106 10.99 -4.84 13.34
CA ASN A 106 9.66 -5.28 12.95
C ASN A 106 8.89 -5.57 14.25
N VAL A 107 7.85 -4.79 14.53
CA VAL A 107 6.98 -4.95 15.71
C VAL A 107 5.73 -5.77 15.37
N GLY A 108 5.70 -6.41 14.20
CA GLY A 108 4.58 -7.22 13.75
C GLY A 108 3.40 -6.40 13.25
N CYS A 109 3.62 -5.14 12.84
CA CYS A 109 2.54 -4.33 12.30
C CYS A 109 1.94 -4.99 11.05
N LEU A 110 0.62 -5.18 11.04
CA LEU A 110 -0.10 -5.82 9.95
C LEU A 110 -0.65 -4.83 8.92
N ALA A 111 -0.42 -3.53 9.13
CA ALA A 111 -0.93 -2.48 8.26
C ALA A 111 -0.33 -2.60 6.84
N ARG A 112 -1.24 -2.78 5.87
CA ARG A 112 -0.95 -2.92 4.45
C ARG A 112 -1.96 -2.11 3.66
N ILE A 113 -1.47 -1.37 2.69
CA ILE A 113 -2.30 -0.65 1.73
C ILE A 113 -2.16 -1.33 0.38
N ASN A 114 -3.29 -1.69 -0.22
CA ASN A 114 -3.36 -2.09 -1.61
C ASN A 114 -4.10 -0.99 -2.36
N ALA A 115 -3.38 -0.28 -3.21
CA ALA A 115 -3.91 0.77 -4.06
C ALA A 115 -3.77 0.37 -5.52
#